data_AF-A0A0R5ABI1-F1
#
_entry.id   AF-A0A0R5ABI1-F1
#
_cell.length_a   1.000
_cell.length_b   1.000
_cell.length_c   1.000
_cell.angle_alpha   90.00
_cell.angle_beta   90.00
_cell.angle_gamma   90.00
#
_symmetry.space_group_name_H-M   'P 1'
#
loop_
_entity.id
_entity.type
_entity.pdbx_description
1 polymer ?
#
loop_
_entity_poly.entity_id
_entity_poly.type
_entity_poly.pdbx_seq_one_letter_code
_entity_poly.pdbx_strand_id
1 'polypeptide(L)'
;FFDDHFLEIFKRTQDRPGGKAYLDRLPLFMPLDDAAAVPEPTNPVEAGLADLWARTVPSMSRDWRARLAVSTENLLNESLWELSNINIGRVPNPVEYIEMRRKVGGAPWSAGLVEFAAHAEVPAAVAGSRPLCVLRDTFSDAVHLRNDLFSYERETGDEGELSNGVLVLETFLDCTTQEAADAVNDLLTSRLHQFEHTALTELPALCAEQGLDAAACADIAAYVKGLQDWQSGGHEWHMRSSRYMNGSGAGAPARLPFAPSGLGTSAADIPGSLVRTAPQRARSFSHVPHERTGPSVLPDFDMPFTARRSPHLDGARERVVDWSRAMGLLDPQPDVPGHRVWDEELVRDNDLPLCAAGIHPDATPEQLDLTSAWLAWGTWGDDYYPLRFGRTRDLAGAKVCTERLSLFMPVEDGEPMPPPAGPLERSLADLWSRTAGPMSVAKRRRFRAAIETMAASWLWELDNQAQNRIPDPVDYVEMRRRTFGSDLTMSLCRLAHPDTIPEGVYRSGPMKSLENAAADYACLLNDVFSYQKEIEYEG
;
A
#
# COMPACT_ATOMS: atom_id res chain seq x y z
N PHE A 1 5.69 28.85 0.48
CA PHE A 1 7.04 29.44 0.43
C PHE A 1 8.05 28.48 -0.16
N PHE A 2 8.46 27.38 0.52
CA PHE A 2 9.44 26.44 -0.06
C PHE A 2 9.01 25.98 -1.46
N ASP A 3 7.77 25.52 -1.58
CA ASP A 3 7.14 25.07 -2.82
C ASP A 3 7.18 26.15 -3.93
N ASP A 4 6.60 27.33 -3.68
CA ASP A 4 6.61 28.44 -4.63
C ASP A 4 8.04 28.91 -5.00
N HIS A 5 8.97 28.92 -4.02
CA HIS A 5 10.37 29.28 -4.26
C HIS A 5 11.06 28.24 -5.15
N PHE A 6 10.81 26.94 -4.93
CA PHE A 6 11.36 25.89 -5.76
C PHE A 6 10.80 25.94 -7.19
N LEU A 7 9.49 26.23 -7.33
CA LEU A 7 8.85 26.46 -8.62
C LEU A 7 9.55 27.58 -9.41
N GLU A 8 9.70 28.76 -8.80
CA GLU A 8 10.28 29.94 -9.46
C GLU A 8 11.77 29.76 -9.81
N ILE A 9 12.56 29.18 -8.91
CA ILE A 9 14.01 29.10 -9.09
C ILE A 9 14.42 27.90 -9.94
N PHE A 10 13.76 26.74 -9.80
CA PHE A 10 14.22 25.48 -10.39
C PHE A 10 13.24 24.87 -11.39
N LYS A 11 11.92 24.87 -11.12
CA LYS A 11 10.97 24.24 -12.07
C LYS A 11 10.83 25.06 -13.36
N ARG A 12 10.60 26.37 -13.25
CA ARG A 12 10.47 27.26 -14.42
C ARG A 12 11.74 27.33 -15.28
N THR A 13 12.90 27.24 -14.64
CA THR A 13 14.22 27.24 -15.32
C THR A 13 14.65 25.85 -15.77
N GLN A 14 13.97 24.81 -15.29
CA GLN A 14 14.34 23.40 -15.43
C GLN A 14 15.76 23.05 -14.92
N ASP A 15 16.27 23.79 -13.93
CA ASP A 15 17.60 23.57 -13.34
C ASP A 15 17.58 22.41 -12.32
N ARG A 16 17.60 21.18 -12.85
CA ARG A 16 17.63 19.96 -12.03
C ARG A 16 18.92 19.80 -11.20
N PRO A 17 20.14 20.01 -11.74
CA PRO A 17 21.35 19.93 -10.92
C PRO A 17 21.37 20.94 -9.78
N GLY A 18 20.94 22.19 -10.02
CA GLY A 18 20.80 23.22 -9.00
C GLY A 18 19.77 22.85 -7.95
N GLY A 19 18.59 22.40 -8.38
CA GLY A 19 17.53 21.92 -7.48
C GLY A 19 18.01 20.77 -6.59
N LYS A 20 18.77 19.81 -7.14
CA LYS A 20 19.34 18.71 -6.35
C LYS A 20 20.34 19.22 -5.30
N ALA A 21 21.30 20.05 -5.70
CA ALA A 21 22.30 20.59 -4.78
C ALA A 21 21.66 21.43 -3.67
N TYR A 22 20.58 22.15 -3.99
CA TYR A 22 19.78 22.90 -3.04
C TYR A 22 19.10 21.99 -2.00
N LEU A 23 18.46 20.90 -2.44
CA LEU A 23 17.77 19.96 -1.55
C LEU A 23 18.74 19.10 -0.72
N ASP A 24 19.88 18.71 -1.29
CA ASP A 24 20.92 17.93 -0.60
C ASP A 24 21.46 18.65 0.67
N ARG A 25 21.30 19.97 0.77
CA ARG A 25 21.72 20.76 1.94
C ARG A 25 20.70 20.78 3.06
N LEU A 26 19.41 20.64 2.77
CA LEU A 26 18.33 20.80 3.76
C LEU A 26 18.39 19.80 4.93
N PRO A 27 18.78 18.52 4.73
CA PRO A 27 18.96 17.58 5.84
C PRO A 27 19.98 18.03 6.90
N LEU A 28 20.95 18.88 6.54
CA LEU A 28 21.93 19.42 7.49
C LEU A 28 21.30 20.30 8.58
N PHE A 29 20.09 20.80 8.34
CA PHE A 29 19.33 21.64 9.28
C PHE A 29 18.30 20.85 10.10
N MET A 30 18.31 19.51 9.98
CA MET A 30 17.42 18.61 10.70
C MET A 30 18.20 17.58 11.53
N PRO A 31 19.14 17.99 12.41
CA PRO A 31 19.93 17.04 13.17
C PRO A 31 19.02 16.22 14.11
N LEU A 32 19.27 14.90 14.16
CA LEU A 32 18.64 13.99 15.11
C LEU A 32 19.32 14.01 16.48
N ASP A 33 20.60 14.38 16.52
CA ASP A 33 21.39 14.54 17.74
C ASP A 33 21.44 16.01 18.13
N ASP A 34 21.02 16.33 19.36
CA ASP A 34 20.99 17.69 19.89
C ASP A 34 22.40 18.31 19.97
N ALA A 35 23.46 17.51 19.94
CA ALA A 35 24.85 17.97 19.93
C ALA A 35 25.42 18.22 18.52
N ALA A 36 24.71 17.85 17.46
CA ALA A 36 25.20 18.02 16.09
C ALA A 36 25.21 19.51 15.70
N ALA A 37 26.31 19.94 15.05
CA ALA A 37 26.43 21.30 14.57
C ALA A 37 25.52 21.53 13.36
N VAL A 38 24.64 22.53 13.46
CA VAL A 38 23.85 23.04 12.33
C VAL A 38 24.71 24.07 11.58
N PRO A 39 24.90 23.94 10.25
CA PRO A 39 25.66 24.92 9.48
C PRO A 39 24.94 26.26 9.41
N GLU A 40 25.68 27.33 9.06
CA GLU A 40 25.07 28.65 8.85
C GLU A 40 24.11 28.61 7.63
N PRO A 41 22.84 29.04 7.79
CA PRO A 41 21.89 29.06 6.69
C PRO A 41 22.29 30.10 5.64
N THR A 42 22.21 29.70 4.36
CA THR A 42 22.63 30.52 3.22
C THR A 42 21.46 31.09 2.42
N ASN A 43 20.23 30.65 2.71
CA ASN A 43 19.01 31.12 2.07
C ASN A 43 17.81 31.09 3.05
N PRO A 44 16.67 31.73 2.70
CA PRO A 44 15.52 31.81 3.61
C PRO A 44 14.88 30.47 3.98
N VAL A 45 14.95 29.45 3.12
CA VAL A 45 14.41 28.12 3.43
C VAL A 45 15.28 27.42 4.47
N GLU A 46 16.61 27.44 4.30
CA GLU A 46 17.55 26.93 5.31
C GLU A 46 17.35 27.62 6.66
N ALA A 47 17.23 28.96 6.66
CA ALA A 47 17.02 29.73 7.89
C ALA A 47 15.69 29.39 8.58
N GLY A 48 14.61 29.26 7.80
CA GLY A 48 13.30 28.88 8.33
C GLY A 48 13.28 27.46 8.89
N LEU A 49 13.89 26.50 8.18
CA LEU A 49 13.97 25.11 8.62
C LEU A 49 14.79 24.99 9.93
N ALA A 50 15.92 25.70 10.02
CA ALA A 50 16.74 25.73 11.24
C ALA A 50 15.96 26.22 12.46
N ASP A 51 15.21 27.33 12.34
CA ASP A 51 14.39 27.87 13.44
C ASP A 51 13.26 26.92 13.83
N LEU A 52 12.49 26.44 12.84
CA LEU A 52 11.35 25.54 13.10
C LEU A 52 11.80 24.23 13.76
N TRP A 53 12.87 23.62 13.24
CA TRP A 53 13.41 22.38 13.80
C TRP A 53 13.83 22.57 15.28
N ALA A 54 14.59 23.62 15.57
CA ALA A 54 15.07 23.91 16.92
C ALA A 54 13.94 24.17 17.94
N ARG A 55 12.79 24.68 17.48
CA ARG A 55 11.62 24.96 18.35
C ARG A 55 10.69 23.77 18.56
N THR A 56 10.66 22.84 17.61
CA THR A 56 9.70 21.71 17.62
C THR A 56 10.32 20.44 18.19
N VAL A 57 11.54 20.11 17.79
CA VAL A 57 12.16 18.81 18.06
C VAL A 57 12.49 18.52 19.53
N PRO A 58 12.95 19.49 20.35
CA PRO A 58 13.37 19.20 21.72
C PRO A 58 12.27 18.61 22.63
N SER A 59 10.99 18.86 22.34
CA SER A 59 9.87 18.35 23.14
C SER A 59 9.36 16.98 22.71
N MET A 60 9.93 16.37 21.68
CA MET A 60 9.44 15.13 21.09
C MET A 60 10.46 14.00 21.23
N SER A 61 9.99 12.74 21.19
CA SER A 61 10.84 11.55 21.30
C SER A 61 11.79 11.38 20.12
N ARG A 62 12.88 10.63 20.33
CA ARG A 62 13.85 10.32 19.26
C ARG A 62 13.21 9.58 18.09
N ASP A 63 12.28 8.67 18.37
CA ASP A 63 11.57 7.91 17.34
C ASP A 63 10.67 8.83 16.50
N TRP A 64 9.96 9.77 17.14
CA TRP A 64 9.19 10.77 16.43
C TRP A 64 10.08 11.66 15.56
N ARG A 65 11.21 12.13 16.09
CA ARG A 65 12.18 12.97 15.34
C ARG A 65 12.68 12.26 14.09
N ALA A 66 13.00 10.97 14.19
CA ALA A 66 13.43 10.18 13.05
C ALA A 66 12.31 10.06 11.99
N ARG A 67 11.06 9.83 12.41
CA ARG A 67 9.90 9.80 11.49
C ARG A 67 9.67 11.14 10.80
N LEU A 68 9.73 12.25 11.55
CA LEU A 68 9.54 13.59 10.99
C LEU A 68 10.68 13.97 10.03
N ALA A 69 11.93 13.61 10.35
CA ALA A 69 13.06 13.86 9.46
C ALA A 69 12.86 13.13 8.12
N VAL A 70 12.48 11.85 8.15
CA VAL A 70 12.18 11.07 6.94
C VAL A 70 11.04 11.69 6.13
N SER A 71 9.93 12.08 6.78
CA SER A 71 8.82 12.70 6.04
C SER A 71 9.18 14.08 5.48
N THR A 72 10.06 14.83 6.14
CA THR A 72 10.57 16.10 5.62
C THR A 72 11.51 15.87 4.45
N GLU A 73 12.45 14.93 4.52
CA GLU A 73 13.31 14.58 3.38
C GLU A 73 12.49 14.13 2.17
N ASN A 74 11.44 13.34 2.40
CA ASN A 74 10.52 12.92 1.36
C ASN A 74 9.77 14.10 0.72
N LEU A 75 9.21 15.00 1.54
CA LEU A 75 8.58 16.27 1.10
C LEU A 75 9.50 17.06 0.19
N LEU A 76 10.75 17.20 0.59
CA LEU A 76 11.75 17.96 -0.16
C LEU A 76 12.13 17.28 -1.48
N ASN A 77 12.21 15.95 -1.49
CA ASN A 77 12.54 15.18 -2.68
C ASN A 77 11.39 15.09 -3.70
N GLU A 78 10.15 15.40 -3.32
CA GLU A 78 9.01 15.52 -4.24
C GLU A 78 9.32 16.41 -5.43
N SER A 79 9.89 17.57 -5.13
CA SER A 79 10.12 18.60 -6.15
C SER A 79 11.10 18.15 -7.23
N LEU A 80 12.01 17.19 -6.96
CA LEU A 80 12.87 16.59 -7.98
C LEU A 80 12.13 15.62 -8.89
N TRP A 81 11.17 14.88 -8.34
CA TRP A 81 10.35 13.96 -9.12
C TRP A 81 9.40 14.74 -10.04
N GLU A 82 8.70 15.75 -9.51
CA GLU A 82 7.85 16.65 -10.28
C GLU A 82 8.64 17.35 -11.39
N LEU A 83 9.81 17.90 -11.06
CA LEU A 83 10.71 18.52 -12.04
C LEU A 83 11.15 17.56 -13.13
N SER A 84 11.40 16.29 -12.79
CA SER A 84 11.76 15.27 -13.77
C SER A 84 10.60 14.99 -14.73
N ASN A 85 9.36 14.93 -14.24
CA ASN A 85 8.17 14.72 -15.07
C ASN A 85 7.89 15.91 -15.98
N ILE A 86 7.97 17.13 -15.46
CA ILE A 86 7.82 18.38 -16.23
C ILE A 86 8.87 18.43 -17.36
N ASN A 87 10.13 18.10 -17.07
CA ASN A 87 11.21 18.15 -18.06
C ASN A 87 10.99 17.19 -19.25
N ILE A 88 10.36 16.03 -19.02
CA ILE A 88 10.07 15.06 -20.09
C ILE A 88 8.62 15.13 -20.60
N GLY A 89 7.81 16.06 -20.09
CA GLY A 89 6.40 16.23 -20.47
C GLY A 89 5.52 15.01 -20.16
N ARG A 90 5.80 14.29 -19.07
CA ARG A 90 5.11 13.04 -18.73
C ARG A 90 4.11 13.24 -17.59
N VAL A 91 2.83 13.02 -17.89
CA VAL A 91 1.79 12.84 -16.88
C VAL A 91 1.87 11.41 -16.34
N PRO A 92 1.97 11.19 -15.01
CA PRO A 92 1.97 9.85 -14.44
C PRO A 92 0.59 9.18 -14.60
N ASN A 93 0.55 7.85 -14.59
CA ASN A 93 -0.73 7.13 -14.52
C ASN A 93 -1.34 7.21 -13.10
N PRO A 94 -2.63 6.85 -12.90
CA PRO A 94 -3.31 7.03 -11.61
C PRO A 94 -2.67 6.28 -10.43
N VAL A 95 -2.17 5.06 -10.65
CA VAL A 95 -1.52 4.24 -9.61
C VAL A 95 -0.18 4.85 -9.20
N GLU A 96 0.63 5.25 -10.18
CA GLU A 96 1.90 5.92 -9.90
C GLU A 96 1.67 7.27 -9.22
N TYR A 97 0.67 8.04 -9.65
CA TYR A 97 0.36 9.35 -9.09
C TYR A 97 0.05 9.28 -7.59
N ILE A 98 -0.87 8.40 -7.18
CA ILE A 98 -1.25 8.28 -5.78
C ILE A 98 -0.09 7.75 -4.92
N GLU A 99 0.67 6.78 -5.44
CA GLU A 99 1.83 6.21 -4.75
C GLU A 99 2.93 7.25 -4.53
N MET A 100 3.19 8.09 -5.53
CA MET A 100 4.19 9.16 -5.42
C MET A 100 3.69 10.25 -4.48
N ARG A 101 2.46 10.76 -4.62
CA ARG A 101 1.90 11.77 -3.69
C ARG A 101 1.94 11.32 -2.23
N ARG A 102 1.73 10.04 -1.92
CA ARG A 102 1.91 9.54 -0.54
C ARG A 102 3.35 9.53 -0.07
N LYS A 103 4.27 9.09 -0.94
CA LYS A 103 5.68 8.91 -0.57
C LYS A 103 6.39 10.22 -0.39
N VAL A 104 6.15 11.18 -1.28
CA VAL A 104 6.89 12.43 -1.35
C VAL A 104 6.04 13.65 -1.02
N GLY A 105 4.70 13.54 -0.94
CA GLY A 105 3.85 14.67 -0.57
C GLY A 105 4.08 15.19 0.85
N GLY A 106 3.59 16.41 1.11
CA GLY A 106 3.72 17.06 2.41
C GLY A 106 2.72 16.60 3.50
N ALA A 107 1.80 15.69 3.20
CA ALA A 107 0.81 15.26 4.18
C ALA A 107 1.36 14.34 5.29
N PRO A 108 2.28 13.38 5.04
CA PRO A 108 2.99 12.66 6.12
C PRO A 108 3.77 13.59 7.06
N TRP A 109 4.33 14.68 6.54
CA TRP A 109 4.96 15.73 7.36
C TRP A 109 3.92 16.46 8.23
N SER A 110 2.77 16.83 7.64
CA SER A 110 1.65 17.44 8.38
C SER A 110 1.11 16.52 9.48
N ALA A 111 1.00 15.22 9.20
CA ALA A 111 0.58 14.21 10.18
C ALA A 111 1.56 14.13 11.36
N GLY A 112 2.87 14.18 11.11
CA GLY A 112 3.87 14.25 12.19
C GLY A 112 3.70 15.49 13.08
N LEU A 113 3.35 16.64 12.49
CA LEU A 113 3.04 17.86 13.25
C LEU A 113 1.73 17.79 14.03
N VAL A 114 0.77 16.96 13.61
CA VAL A 114 -0.45 16.70 14.39
C VAL A 114 -0.12 15.99 15.70
N GLU A 115 0.81 15.02 15.71
CA GLU A 115 1.29 14.40 16.96
C GLU A 115 1.85 15.46 17.93
N PHE A 116 2.65 16.40 17.42
CA PHE A 116 3.19 17.51 18.20
C PHE A 116 2.09 18.44 18.74
N ALA A 117 1.16 18.86 17.88
CA ALA A 117 0.10 19.81 18.24
C ALA A 117 -0.94 19.22 19.19
N ALA A 118 -1.23 17.93 19.07
CA ALA A 118 -2.14 17.21 19.95
C ALA A 118 -1.48 16.77 21.26
N HIS A 119 -0.16 16.91 21.40
CA HIS A 119 0.63 16.31 22.48
C HIS A 119 0.38 14.81 22.62
N ALA A 120 0.25 14.13 21.48
CA ALA A 120 -0.16 12.73 21.38
C ALA A 120 0.73 12.01 20.36
N GLU A 121 1.89 11.55 20.83
CA GLU A 121 2.80 10.75 19.99
C GLU A 121 2.23 9.35 19.80
N VAL A 122 2.19 8.90 18.54
CA VAL A 122 1.84 7.51 18.24
C VAL A 122 2.95 6.61 18.78
N PRO A 123 2.64 5.59 19.60
CA PRO A 123 3.66 4.72 20.19
C PRO A 123 4.51 4.04 19.11
N ALA A 124 5.83 4.12 19.25
CA ALA A 124 6.77 3.63 18.24
C ALA A 124 6.58 2.13 17.90
N ALA A 125 6.18 1.33 18.90
CA ALA A 125 5.92 -0.11 18.73
C ALA A 125 4.82 -0.42 17.71
N VAL A 126 3.84 0.47 17.54
CA VAL A 126 2.71 0.27 16.63
C VAL A 126 2.66 1.27 15.48
N ALA A 127 3.51 2.31 15.47
CA ALA A 127 3.55 3.32 14.42
C ALA A 127 3.75 2.75 13.01
N GLY A 128 4.45 1.61 12.89
CA GLY A 128 4.65 0.88 11.63
C GLY A 128 3.60 -0.18 11.31
N SER A 129 2.57 -0.34 12.15
CA SER A 129 1.48 -1.29 11.90
C SER A 129 0.63 -0.85 10.71
N ARG A 130 0.01 -1.82 10.02
CA ARG A 130 -0.84 -1.55 8.86
C ARG A 130 -1.95 -0.53 9.18
N PRO A 131 -2.76 -0.67 10.25
CA PRO A 131 -3.85 0.27 10.50
C PRO A 131 -3.39 1.73 10.64
N LEU A 132 -2.25 1.98 11.31
CA LEU A 132 -1.71 3.33 11.45
C LEU A 132 -1.10 3.86 10.14
N CYS A 133 -0.52 2.99 9.31
CA CYS A 133 -0.10 3.37 7.96
C CYS A 133 -1.31 3.73 7.09
N VAL A 134 -2.34 2.88 7.03
CA VAL A 134 -3.57 3.12 6.27
C VAL A 134 -4.25 4.42 6.72
N LEU A 135 -4.32 4.69 8.02
CA LEU A 135 -4.85 5.94 8.55
C LEU A 135 -4.09 7.18 8.03
N ARG A 136 -2.75 7.13 8.06
CA ARG A 136 -1.91 8.22 7.54
C ARG A 136 -2.05 8.35 6.03
N ASP A 137 -2.09 7.23 5.32
CA ASP A 137 -2.09 7.21 3.86
C ASP A 137 -3.45 7.66 3.31
N THR A 138 -4.56 7.23 3.91
CA THR A 138 -5.92 7.75 3.61
C THR A 138 -6.05 9.24 3.91
N PHE A 139 -5.50 9.71 5.03
CA PHE A 139 -5.40 11.14 5.33
C PHE A 139 -4.64 11.86 4.22
N SER A 140 -3.43 11.38 3.90
CA SER A 140 -2.56 11.94 2.86
C SER A 140 -3.26 12.08 1.52
N ASP A 141 -3.86 11.01 1.01
CA ASP A 141 -4.58 11.04 -0.25
C ASP A 141 -5.71 12.07 -0.22
N ALA A 142 -6.48 12.09 0.86
CA ALA A 142 -7.61 12.99 0.97
C ALA A 142 -7.19 14.46 1.10
N VAL A 143 -5.98 14.73 1.61
CA VAL A 143 -5.35 16.07 1.57
C VAL A 143 -5.01 16.45 0.13
N HIS A 144 -4.27 15.58 -0.56
CA HIS A 144 -3.75 15.85 -1.90
C HIS A 144 -4.87 15.95 -2.95
N LEU A 145 -5.77 14.97 -3.00
CA LEU A 145 -6.90 14.99 -3.95
C LEU A 145 -7.81 16.21 -3.77
N ARG A 146 -7.99 16.66 -2.52
CA ARG A 146 -8.71 17.92 -2.27
C ARG A 146 -7.90 19.10 -2.81
N ASN A 147 -6.61 19.17 -2.54
CA ASN A 147 -5.76 20.25 -3.05
C ASN A 147 -5.86 20.33 -4.56
N ASP A 148 -5.70 19.20 -5.26
CA ASP A 148 -5.76 19.06 -6.71
C ASP A 148 -7.04 19.67 -7.30
N LEU A 149 -8.20 19.39 -6.69
CA LEU A 149 -9.50 19.95 -7.12
C LEU A 149 -9.55 21.47 -7.02
N PHE A 150 -8.94 22.05 -5.98
CA PHE A 150 -8.96 23.50 -5.75
C PHE A 150 -7.84 24.25 -6.48
N SER A 151 -6.75 23.56 -6.84
CA SER A 151 -5.57 24.15 -7.48
C SER A 151 -5.43 23.87 -8.97
N TYR A 152 -6.24 22.96 -9.54
CA TYR A 152 -6.15 22.51 -10.94
C TYR A 152 -5.95 23.65 -11.95
N GLU A 153 -6.78 24.69 -11.93
CA GLU A 153 -6.70 25.78 -12.90
C GLU A 153 -5.38 26.55 -12.80
N ARG A 154 -4.91 26.82 -11.57
CA ARG A 154 -3.63 27.50 -11.34
C ARG A 154 -2.45 26.63 -11.79
N GLU A 155 -2.47 25.36 -11.39
CA GLU A 155 -1.38 24.41 -11.65
C GLU A 155 -1.22 24.11 -13.14
N THR A 156 -2.32 23.80 -13.83
CA THR A 156 -2.31 23.44 -15.25
C THR A 156 -2.25 24.67 -16.17
N GLY A 157 -2.84 25.80 -15.75
CA GLY A 157 -2.88 27.03 -16.54
C GLY A 157 -1.63 27.90 -16.43
N ASP A 158 -1.13 28.13 -15.21
CA ASP A 158 -0.07 29.11 -14.95
C ASP A 158 1.29 28.47 -14.63
N GLU A 159 1.29 27.33 -13.93
CA GLU A 159 2.52 26.72 -13.41
C GLU A 159 3.12 25.68 -14.37
N GLY A 160 2.29 25.08 -15.24
CA GLY A 160 2.69 23.96 -16.09
C GLY A 160 2.97 22.68 -15.27
N GLU A 161 2.35 22.57 -14.10
CA GLU A 161 2.47 21.41 -13.23
C GLU A 161 1.70 20.22 -13.82
N LEU A 162 2.32 19.04 -13.76
CA LEU A 162 1.76 17.79 -14.30
C LEU A 162 1.22 16.87 -13.20
N SER A 163 1.49 17.21 -11.94
CA SER A 163 1.17 16.40 -10.77
C SER A 163 -0.19 16.80 -10.19
N ASN A 164 -1.27 16.68 -10.96
CA ASN A 164 -2.62 16.97 -10.48
C ASN A 164 -3.56 15.80 -10.80
N GLY A 165 -4.30 15.30 -9.80
CA GLY A 165 -5.16 14.13 -9.94
C GLY A 165 -6.24 14.27 -11.02
N VAL A 166 -6.76 15.49 -11.25
CA VAL A 166 -7.74 15.74 -12.31
C VAL A 166 -7.07 15.59 -13.68
N LEU A 167 -5.90 16.20 -13.89
CA LEU A 167 -5.13 16.07 -15.13
C LEU A 167 -4.73 14.61 -15.40
N VAL A 168 -4.36 13.87 -14.34
CA VAL A 168 -3.99 12.46 -14.44
C VAL A 168 -5.16 11.61 -14.91
N LEU A 169 -6.35 11.76 -14.32
CA LEU A 169 -7.54 11.00 -14.76
C LEU A 169 -8.03 11.43 -16.14
N GLU A 170 -8.03 12.73 -16.43
CA GLU A 170 -8.38 13.29 -17.75
C GLU A 170 -7.50 12.69 -18.84
N THR A 171 -6.18 12.66 -18.62
CA THR A 171 -5.21 12.10 -19.57
C THR A 171 -5.32 10.59 -19.71
N PHE A 172 -5.53 9.87 -18.61
CA PHE A 172 -5.52 8.40 -18.60
C PHE A 172 -6.81 7.79 -19.16
N LEU A 173 -7.97 8.36 -18.82
CA LEU A 173 -9.28 7.86 -19.22
C LEU A 173 -9.80 8.50 -20.51
N ASP A 174 -9.10 9.51 -21.06
CA ASP A 174 -9.56 10.31 -22.20
C ASP A 174 -10.98 10.84 -22.00
N CYS A 175 -11.22 11.42 -20.81
CA CYS A 175 -12.51 11.96 -20.40
C CYS A 175 -12.48 13.48 -20.29
N THR A 176 -13.63 14.10 -20.06
CA THR A 176 -13.68 15.56 -19.86
C THR A 176 -13.12 15.95 -18.49
N THR A 177 -12.63 17.19 -18.37
CA THR A 177 -12.15 17.74 -17.09
C THR A 177 -13.17 17.61 -15.96
N GLN A 178 -14.47 17.78 -16.25
CA GLN A 178 -15.53 17.64 -15.23
C GLN A 178 -15.71 16.19 -14.79
N GLU A 179 -15.70 15.23 -15.71
CA GLU A 179 -15.76 13.80 -15.37
C GLU A 179 -14.55 13.37 -14.54
N ALA A 180 -13.36 13.87 -14.88
CA ALA A 180 -12.14 13.64 -14.10
C ALA A 180 -12.25 14.24 -12.70
N ALA A 181 -12.73 15.49 -12.56
CA ALA A 181 -12.93 16.15 -11.27
C ALA A 181 -13.96 15.42 -10.39
N ASP A 182 -15.06 14.96 -10.99
CA ASP A 182 -16.07 14.17 -10.28
C ASP A 182 -15.50 12.83 -9.81
N ALA A 183 -14.71 12.14 -10.64
CA ALA A 183 -14.03 10.90 -10.27
C ALA A 183 -12.97 11.11 -9.16
N VAL A 184 -12.21 12.21 -9.21
CA VAL A 184 -11.29 12.60 -8.12
C VAL A 184 -12.06 12.85 -6.82
N ASN A 185 -13.23 13.51 -6.89
CA ASN A 185 -14.06 13.76 -5.71
C ASN A 185 -14.70 12.47 -5.14
N ASP A 186 -15.08 11.52 -6.00
CA ASP A 186 -15.53 10.19 -5.57
C ASP A 186 -14.40 9.42 -4.88
N LEU A 187 -13.18 9.46 -5.44
CA LEU A 187 -12.00 8.87 -4.81
C LEU A 187 -11.70 9.52 -3.46
N LEU A 188 -11.66 10.86 -3.39
CA LEU A 188 -11.51 11.63 -2.16
C LEU A 188 -12.51 11.18 -1.09
N THR A 189 -13.78 11.02 -1.46
CA THR A 189 -14.83 10.57 -0.53
C THR A 189 -14.60 9.13 -0.09
N SER A 190 -14.17 8.25 -0.99
CA SER A 190 -13.83 6.86 -0.68
C SER A 190 -12.65 6.77 0.31
N ARG A 191 -11.59 7.59 0.14
CA ARG A 191 -10.46 7.65 1.08
C ARG A 191 -10.89 8.12 2.47
N LEU A 192 -11.81 9.07 2.56
CA LEU A 192 -12.41 9.48 3.84
C LEU A 192 -13.21 8.36 4.51
N HIS A 193 -13.91 7.52 3.73
CA HIS A 193 -14.63 6.38 4.29
C HIS A 193 -13.68 5.31 4.83
N GLN A 194 -12.57 5.02 4.12
CA GLN A 194 -11.53 4.12 4.61
C GLN A 194 -10.87 4.67 5.88
N PHE A 195 -10.54 5.98 5.93
CA PHE A 195 -10.00 6.63 7.12
C PHE A 195 -10.88 6.39 8.35
N GLU A 196 -12.18 6.67 8.23
CA GLU A 196 -13.15 6.49 9.32
C GLU A 196 -13.35 5.03 9.69
N HIS A 197 -13.35 4.13 8.69
CA HIS A 197 -13.43 2.70 8.95
C HIS A 197 -12.22 2.24 9.78
N THR A 198 -11.01 2.47 9.32
CA THR A 198 -9.77 2.11 10.01
C THR A 198 -9.71 2.70 11.42
N ALA A 199 -10.15 3.96 11.60
CA ALA A 199 -10.21 4.60 12.90
C ALA A 199 -11.16 3.91 13.89
N LEU A 200 -12.30 3.41 13.39
CA LEU A 200 -13.39 2.87 14.23
C LEU A 200 -13.32 1.34 14.41
N THR A 201 -12.66 0.61 13.51
CA THR A 201 -12.63 -0.86 13.53
C THR A 201 -11.22 -1.39 13.76
N GLU A 202 -10.25 -0.97 12.94
CA GLU A 202 -8.90 -1.55 12.92
C GLU A 202 -8.03 -1.05 14.09
N LEU A 203 -8.09 0.25 14.44
CA LEU A 203 -7.26 0.80 15.54
C LEU A 203 -7.66 0.26 16.92
N PRO A 204 -8.96 0.16 17.29
CA PRO A 204 -9.33 -0.47 18.56
C PRO A 204 -8.89 -1.93 18.65
N ALA A 205 -8.99 -2.68 17.55
CA ALA A 205 -8.51 -4.06 17.48
C ALA A 205 -6.99 -4.12 17.69
N LEU A 206 -6.22 -3.28 16.99
CA LEU A 206 -4.78 -3.15 17.16
C LEU A 206 -4.38 -2.86 18.62
N CYS A 207 -5.07 -1.92 19.27
CA CYS A 207 -4.82 -1.59 20.68
C CYS A 207 -5.02 -2.80 21.60
N ALA A 208 -6.12 -3.53 21.41
CA ALA A 208 -6.43 -4.73 22.20
C ALA A 208 -5.41 -5.85 21.95
N GLU A 209 -5.04 -6.07 20.69
CA GLU A 209 -4.12 -7.13 20.28
C GLU A 209 -2.69 -6.91 20.77
N GLN A 210 -2.21 -5.66 20.73
CA GLN A 210 -0.87 -5.30 21.18
C GLN A 210 -0.81 -5.07 22.70
N GLY A 211 -1.94 -5.19 23.41
CA GLY A 211 -2.02 -4.98 24.85
C GLY A 211 -1.60 -3.57 25.26
N LEU A 212 -1.92 -2.57 24.45
CA LEU A 212 -1.57 -1.18 24.73
C LEU A 212 -2.29 -0.71 26.00
N ASP A 213 -1.60 0.10 26.80
CA ASP A 213 -2.23 0.71 27.96
C ASP A 213 -3.24 1.80 27.57
N ALA A 214 -4.03 2.26 28.55
CA ALA A 214 -5.07 3.24 28.30
C ALA A 214 -4.51 4.60 27.83
N ALA A 215 -3.28 4.96 28.20
CA ALA A 215 -2.65 6.20 27.78
C ALA A 215 -2.26 6.13 26.30
N ALA A 216 -1.58 5.06 25.88
CA ALA A 216 -1.24 4.80 24.49
C ALA A 216 -2.47 4.75 23.58
N CYS A 217 -3.56 4.12 24.04
CA CYS A 217 -4.84 4.12 23.31
C CYS A 217 -5.44 5.54 23.19
N ALA A 218 -5.35 6.34 24.25
CA ALA A 218 -5.83 7.72 24.25
C ALA A 218 -4.98 8.62 23.33
N ASP A 219 -3.66 8.42 23.29
CA ASP A 219 -2.76 9.15 22.40
C ASP A 219 -3.08 8.85 20.92
N ILE A 220 -3.29 7.57 20.58
CA ILE A 220 -3.73 7.19 19.22
C ILE A 220 -5.08 7.85 18.88
N ALA A 221 -6.05 7.84 19.80
CA ALA A 221 -7.35 8.48 19.57
C ALA A 221 -7.25 10.01 19.42
N ALA A 222 -6.38 10.67 20.21
CA ALA A 222 -6.12 12.10 20.11
C ALA A 222 -5.44 12.46 18.79
N TYR A 223 -4.49 11.63 18.34
CA TYR A 223 -3.87 11.76 17.02
C TYR A 223 -4.89 11.64 15.88
N VAL A 224 -5.75 10.60 15.91
CA VAL A 224 -6.85 10.43 14.95
C VAL A 224 -7.75 11.67 14.92
N LYS A 225 -8.15 12.17 16.09
CA LYS A 225 -8.97 13.37 16.21
C LYS A 225 -8.28 14.61 15.62
N GLY A 226 -6.98 14.74 15.83
CA GLY A 226 -6.16 15.80 15.25
C GLY A 226 -6.10 15.73 13.72
N LEU A 227 -5.99 14.54 13.13
CA LEU A 227 -6.06 14.36 11.68
C LEU A 227 -7.45 14.74 11.13
N GLN A 228 -8.53 14.41 11.84
CA GLN A 228 -9.90 14.84 11.47
C GLN A 228 -10.06 16.36 11.52
N ASP A 229 -9.51 17.03 12.55
CA ASP A 229 -9.50 18.49 12.63
C ASP A 229 -8.68 19.12 11.51
N TRP A 230 -7.53 18.53 11.19
CA TRP A 230 -6.71 18.98 10.08
C TRP A 230 -7.46 18.86 8.74
N GLN A 231 -8.13 17.73 8.51
CA GLN A 231 -8.86 17.49 7.26
C GLN A 231 -10.03 18.47 7.08
N SER A 232 -10.83 18.66 8.14
CA SER A 232 -11.95 19.61 8.11
C SER A 232 -11.49 21.07 8.06
N GLY A 233 -10.51 21.46 8.87
CA GLY A 233 -9.92 22.80 8.85
C GLY A 233 -9.24 23.11 7.51
N GLY A 234 -8.57 22.13 6.92
CA GLY A 234 -7.99 22.21 5.59
C GLY A 234 -9.04 22.47 4.52
N HIS A 235 -10.17 21.77 4.53
CA HIS A 235 -11.28 22.04 3.61
C HIS A 235 -11.83 23.47 3.77
N GLU A 236 -12.08 23.90 5.01
CA GLU A 236 -12.55 25.25 5.33
C GLU A 236 -11.57 26.35 4.89
N TRP A 237 -10.27 26.09 4.94
CA TRP A 237 -9.25 27.00 4.44
C TRP A 237 -9.23 27.06 2.91
N HIS A 238 -9.34 25.93 2.21
CA HIS A 238 -9.37 25.90 0.74
C HIS A 238 -10.54 26.73 0.19
N MET A 239 -11.72 26.62 0.82
CA MET A 239 -12.94 27.38 0.45
C MET A 239 -12.84 28.91 0.64
N ARG A 240 -11.83 29.41 1.36
CA ARG A 240 -11.69 30.84 1.68
C ARG A 240 -10.41 31.48 1.17
N SER A 241 -9.34 30.71 1.07
CA SER A 241 -8.00 31.23 0.74
C SER A 241 -7.98 31.79 -0.69
N SER A 242 -7.34 32.95 -0.87
CA SER A 242 -7.13 33.55 -2.20
C SER A 242 -6.15 32.77 -3.07
N ARG A 243 -5.49 31.75 -2.51
CA ARG A 243 -4.59 30.84 -3.24
C ARG A 243 -5.35 29.92 -4.22
N TYR A 244 -6.65 29.73 -4.02
CA TYR A 244 -7.48 28.80 -4.78
C TYR A 244 -8.65 29.50 -5.48
N MET A 245 -9.21 28.81 -6.47
CA MET A 245 -10.33 29.30 -7.26
C MET A 245 -11.65 29.20 -6.47
N ASN A 246 -11.84 30.12 -5.53
CA ASN A 246 -13.10 30.32 -4.82
C ASN A 246 -13.97 31.32 -5.58
N GLY A 247 -14.38 30.97 -6.79
CA GLY A 247 -15.30 31.79 -7.58
C GLY A 247 -16.52 32.18 -6.73
N SER A 248 -16.84 33.47 -6.69
CA SER A 248 -17.98 34.00 -5.92
C SER A 248 -19.30 33.37 -6.40
N GLY A 249 -19.76 32.29 -5.76
CA GLY A 249 -21.19 32.00 -5.63
C GLY A 249 -21.80 30.69 -6.16
N ALA A 250 -21.09 29.57 -6.39
CA ALA A 250 -21.75 28.37 -6.96
C ALA A 250 -21.57 27.03 -6.18
N GLY A 251 -21.08 27.04 -4.94
CA GLY A 251 -20.81 25.81 -4.18
C GLY A 251 -21.18 25.86 -2.70
N ALA A 252 -22.12 26.72 -2.29
CA ALA A 252 -22.61 26.64 -0.92
C ALA A 252 -23.34 25.29 -0.76
N PRO A 253 -22.92 24.42 0.19
CA PRO A 253 -23.65 23.17 0.43
C PRO A 253 -25.11 23.51 0.71
N ALA A 254 -26.03 22.70 0.20
CA ALA A 254 -27.45 22.83 0.50
C ALA A 254 -27.66 22.69 2.00
N ARG A 255 -27.63 23.83 2.72
CA ARG A 255 -27.88 23.88 4.16
C ARG A 255 -29.33 23.47 4.39
N LEU A 256 -29.56 22.56 5.33
CA LEU A 256 -30.91 22.34 5.85
C LEU A 256 -31.48 23.71 6.27
N PRO A 257 -32.72 24.04 5.88
CA PRO A 257 -33.36 25.24 6.41
C PRO A 257 -33.31 25.08 7.94
N PHE A 258 -32.80 26.09 8.65
CA PHE A 258 -32.58 26.13 10.12
C PHE A 258 -31.25 25.62 10.68
N ALA A 259 -30.24 25.23 9.88
CA ALA A 259 -28.91 24.95 10.42
C ALA A 259 -28.18 26.25 10.88
N PRO A 260 -27.59 26.29 12.09
CA PRO A 260 -26.86 27.47 12.57
C PRO A 260 -25.63 27.76 11.69
N SER A 261 -25.30 29.04 11.50
CA SER A 261 -24.14 29.48 10.71
C SER A 261 -23.15 30.31 11.54
N GLY A 262 -21.87 29.94 11.54
CA GLY A 262 -20.79 30.64 12.27
C GLY A 262 -19.55 29.74 12.53
N LEU A 263 -18.51 30.29 13.16
CA LEU A 263 -17.35 29.49 13.63
C LEU A 263 -17.84 28.39 14.59
N GLY A 264 -17.46 27.14 14.36
CA GLY A 264 -17.90 25.99 15.17
C GLY A 264 -19.23 25.35 14.76
N THR A 265 -19.82 25.72 13.62
CA THR A 265 -21.09 25.13 13.12
C THR A 265 -20.92 23.95 12.16
N SER A 266 -19.69 23.52 11.88
CA SER A 266 -19.38 22.37 11.02
C SER A 266 -20.00 21.06 11.52
N ALA A 267 -20.21 20.92 12.84
CA ALA A 267 -20.93 19.78 13.42
C ALA A 267 -22.41 19.69 12.97
N ALA A 268 -23.02 20.80 12.55
CA ALA A 268 -24.41 20.83 12.08
C ALA A 268 -24.58 20.30 10.64
N ASP A 269 -23.51 20.20 9.85
CA ASP A 269 -23.53 19.65 8.48
C ASP A 269 -23.02 18.20 8.42
N ILE A 270 -22.55 17.64 9.54
CA ILE A 270 -22.17 16.21 9.64
C ILE A 270 -23.33 15.30 9.19
N PRO A 271 -24.59 15.48 9.65
CA PRO A 271 -25.70 14.66 9.18
C PRO A 271 -25.96 14.79 7.67
N GLY A 272 -25.80 15.99 7.09
CA GLY A 272 -25.97 16.24 5.66
C GLY A 272 -24.88 15.56 4.82
N SER A 273 -23.63 15.66 5.24
CA SER A 273 -22.49 14.97 4.62
C SER A 273 -22.61 13.44 4.70
N LEU A 274 -23.04 12.92 5.86
CA LEU A 274 -23.29 11.49 6.04
C LEU A 274 -24.39 11.00 5.09
N VAL A 275 -25.51 11.72 4.98
CA VAL A 275 -26.60 11.36 4.05
C VAL A 275 -26.13 11.41 2.60
N ARG A 276 -25.36 12.45 2.21
CA ARG A 276 -24.87 12.61 0.83
C ARG A 276 -23.93 11.50 0.41
N THR A 277 -23.07 11.03 1.31
CA THR A 277 -22.04 10.02 1.01
C THR A 277 -22.47 8.58 1.35
N ALA A 278 -23.61 8.41 2.05
CA ALA A 278 -24.16 7.10 2.41
C ALA A 278 -24.36 6.15 1.21
N PRO A 279 -24.85 6.59 0.03
CA PRO A 279 -24.99 5.69 -1.11
C PRO A 279 -23.66 5.09 -1.57
N GLN A 280 -22.59 5.91 -1.63
CA GLN A 280 -21.26 5.43 -1.99
C GLN A 280 -20.73 4.46 -0.93
N ARG A 281 -20.87 4.79 0.36
CA ARG A 281 -20.48 3.91 1.46
C ARG A 281 -21.21 2.57 1.40
N ALA A 282 -22.52 2.59 1.14
CA ALA A 282 -23.34 1.39 1.12
C ALA A 282 -22.94 0.42 0.00
N ARG A 283 -22.46 0.93 -1.16
CA ARG A 283 -21.98 0.08 -2.27
C ARG A 283 -20.85 -0.83 -1.85
N SER A 284 -19.97 -0.37 -0.96
CA SER A 284 -18.85 -1.18 -0.46
C SER A 284 -19.30 -2.34 0.45
N PHE A 285 -20.55 -2.34 0.93
CA PHE A 285 -21.08 -3.38 1.84
C PHE A 285 -22.30 -4.13 1.28
N SER A 286 -22.75 -3.78 0.07
CA SER A 286 -23.97 -4.33 -0.53
C SER A 286 -23.71 -5.45 -1.55
N HIS A 287 -22.46 -5.92 -1.68
CA HIS A 287 -22.14 -7.07 -2.52
C HIS A 287 -22.91 -8.31 -2.04
N VAL A 288 -23.35 -9.13 -3.00
CA VAL A 288 -24.03 -10.39 -2.77
C VAL A 288 -23.03 -11.50 -3.10
N PRO A 289 -22.48 -12.21 -2.09
CA PRO A 289 -21.54 -13.30 -2.34
C PRO A 289 -22.16 -14.39 -3.21
N HIS A 290 -21.35 -14.99 -4.09
CA HIS A 290 -21.76 -16.05 -5.03
C HIS A 290 -22.81 -15.59 -6.06
N GLU A 291 -22.82 -14.29 -6.39
CA GLU A 291 -23.67 -13.76 -7.46
C GLU A 291 -23.21 -14.28 -8.81
N ARG A 292 -24.15 -14.74 -9.65
CA ARG A 292 -23.84 -15.14 -11.03
C ARG A 292 -23.55 -13.92 -11.88
N THR A 293 -22.33 -13.80 -12.38
CA THR A 293 -21.86 -12.72 -13.24
C THR A 293 -21.97 -13.06 -14.72
N GLY A 294 -22.10 -14.35 -15.06
CA GLY A 294 -22.07 -14.82 -16.45
C GLY A 294 -20.65 -14.91 -17.00
N PRO A 295 -20.48 -15.33 -18.28
CA PRO A 295 -19.15 -15.54 -18.84
C PRO A 295 -18.38 -14.21 -18.94
N SER A 296 -17.18 -14.16 -18.35
CA SER A 296 -16.28 -13.01 -18.50
C SER A 296 -15.94 -12.77 -19.98
N VAL A 297 -16.24 -11.58 -20.49
CA VAL A 297 -15.79 -11.14 -21.82
C VAL A 297 -14.42 -10.49 -21.64
N LEU A 298 -13.38 -11.25 -21.96
CA LEU A 298 -12.00 -10.78 -21.83
C LEU A 298 -11.66 -9.79 -22.96
N PRO A 299 -11.02 -8.66 -22.65
CA PRO A 299 -10.48 -7.76 -23.67
C PRO A 299 -9.25 -8.39 -24.34
N ASP A 300 -8.81 -7.79 -25.46
CA ASP A 300 -7.51 -8.11 -26.04
C ASP A 300 -6.40 -7.55 -25.13
N PHE A 301 -5.41 -8.39 -24.81
CA PHE A 301 -4.24 -8.00 -24.03
C PHE A 301 -3.01 -7.89 -24.94
N ASP A 302 -2.40 -6.72 -25.00
CA ASP A 302 -1.12 -6.55 -25.68
C ASP A 302 0.04 -7.00 -24.78
N MET A 303 0.88 -7.89 -25.30
CA MET A 303 2.07 -8.41 -24.61
C MET A 303 3.28 -8.27 -25.55
N PRO A 304 4.08 -7.19 -25.41
CA PRO A 304 5.17 -6.92 -26.34
C PRO A 304 6.38 -7.85 -26.14
N PHE A 305 6.40 -8.62 -25.05
CA PHE A 305 7.52 -9.50 -24.70
C PHE A 305 7.27 -10.93 -25.21
N THR A 306 8.29 -11.55 -25.79
CA THR A 306 8.21 -12.94 -26.24
C THR A 306 8.34 -13.90 -25.06
N ALA A 307 7.35 -14.75 -24.86
CA ALA A 307 7.39 -15.79 -23.84
C ALA A 307 8.52 -16.80 -24.11
N ARG A 308 9.38 -17.03 -23.12
CA ARG A 308 10.34 -18.13 -23.07
C ARG A 308 9.84 -19.18 -22.08
N ARG A 309 10.22 -20.44 -22.26
CA ARG A 309 9.86 -21.54 -21.36
C ARG A 309 11.05 -22.44 -21.10
N SER A 310 11.21 -22.86 -19.85
CA SER A 310 12.21 -23.87 -19.48
C SER A 310 11.97 -25.20 -20.20
N PRO A 311 13.02 -25.87 -20.73
CA PRO A 311 12.89 -27.19 -21.36
C PRO A 311 12.54 -28.30 -20.35
N HIS A 312 12.51 -28.00 -19.05
CA HIS A 312 12.25 -28.97 -17.98
C HIS A 312 10.78 -29.01 -17.51
N LEU A 313 9.90 -28.22 -18.15
CA LEU A 313 8.49 -28.06 -17.79
C LEU A 313 7.76 -29.39 -17.60
N ASP A 314 7.81 -30.29 -18.59
CA ASP A 314 7.05 -31.55 -18.52
C ASP A 314 7.50 -32.44 -17.35
N GLY A 315 8.79 -32.38 -17.00
CA GLY A 315 9.29 -33.07 -15.81
C GLY A 315 8.80 -32.44 -14.51
N ALA A 316 8.74 -31.12 -14.43
CA ALA A 316 8.28 -30.39 -13.25
C ALA A 316 6.77 -30.60 -12.99
N ARG A 317 5.96 -30.76 -14.05
CA ARG A 317 4.53 -31.13 -13.96
C ARG A 317 4.27 -32.41 -13.19
N GLU A 318 5.07 -33.44 -13.43
CA GLU A 318 4.92 -34.70 -12.69
C GLU A 318 5.48 -34.60 -11.27
N ARG A 319 6.66 -33.97 -11.10
CA ARG A 319 7.31 -33.92 -9.79
C ARG A 319 6.59 -33.02 -8.78
N VAL A 320 5.89 -31.97 -9.22
CA VAL A 320 5.10 -31.14 -8.30
C VAL A 320 3.91 -31.93 -7.73
N VAL A 321 3.28 -32.81 -8.52
CA VAL A 321 2.19 -33.68 -8.04
C VAL A 321 2.71 -34.64 -6.97
N ASP A 322 3.85 -35.28 -7.22
CA ASP A 322 4.48 -36.19 -6.26
C ASP A 322 4.88 -35.47 -4.97
N TRP A 323 5.44 -34.26 -5.09
CA TRP A 323 5.76 -33.42 -3.94
C TRP A 323 4.50 -33.01 -3.15
N SER A 324 3.44 -32.55 -3.83
CA SER A 324 2.18 -32.17 -3.19
C SER A 324 1.55 -33.34 -2.43
N ARG A 325 1.62 -34.55 -2.98
CA ARG A 325 1.18 -35.78 -2.31
C ARG A 325 2.04 -36.09 -1.08
N ALA A 326 3.36 -35.99 -1.20
CA ALA A 326 4.28 -36.24 -0.09
C ALA A 326 4.11 -35.25 1.07
N MET A 327 3.73 -34.00 0.76
CA MET A 327 3.47 -32.98 1.77
C MET A 327 2.06 -33.08 2.39
N GLY A 328 1.18 -33.88 1.81
CA GLY A 328 -0.21 -34.03 2.24
C GLY A 328 -1.14 -32.90 1.77
N LEU A 329 -0.73 -32.11 0.77
CA LEU A 329 -1.58 -31.06 0.18
C LEU A 329 -2.80 -31.66 -0.55
N LEU A 330 -2.71 -32.92 -0.94
CA LEU A 330 -3.79 -33.69 -1.58
C LEU A 330 -4.60 -34.52 -0.60
N ASP A 331 -4.22 -34.59 0.68
CA ASP A 331 -4.91 -35.44 1.67
C ASP A 331 -6.26 -34.85 2.08
N PRO A 332 -7.12 -35.58 2.80
CA PRO A 332 -8.33 -34.99 3.34
C PRO A 332 -8.06 -34.03 4.52
N GLN A 333 -8.69 -32.85 4.52
CA GLN A 333 -8.75 -31.89 5.63
C GLN A 333 -10.14 -31.97 6.29
N PRO A 334 -10.27 -32.55 7.50
CA PRO A 334 -11.58 -32.75 8.15
C PRO A 334 -12.38 -31.47 8.39
N ASP A 335 -11.66 -30.37 8.54
CA ASP A 335 -12.08 -29.03 8.88
C ASP A 335 -12.33 -28.13 7.66
N VAL A 336 -12.22 -28.68 6.45
CA VAL A 336 -12.53 -28.01 5.17
C VAL A 336 -13.77 -28.63 4.53
N PRO A 337 -14.73 -27.85 4.01
CA PRO A 337 -15.87 -28.36 3.25
C PRO A 337 -15.44 -29.19 2.03
N GLY A 338 -16.10 -30.32 1.76
CA GLY A 338 -15.65 -31.24 0.70
C GLY A 338 -14.43 -32.08 1.09
N HIS A 339 -13.89 -31.86 2.29
CA HIS A 339 -12.77 -32.56 2.90
C HIS A 339 -11.46 -32.51 2.13
N ARG A 340 -11.32 -31.70 1.07
CA ARG A 340 -10.04 -31.49 0.36
C ARG A 340 -9.97 -30.07 -0.16
N VAL A 341 -8.81 -29.43 -0.03
CA VAL A 341 -8.50 -28.17 -0.72
C VAL A 341 -8.23 -28.47 -2.19
N TRP A 342 -7.22 -29.31 -2.46
CA TRP A 342 -6.85 -29.76 -3.80
C TRP A 342 -6.93 -31.28 -3.93
N ASP A 343 -7.16 -31.73 -5.16
CA ASP A 343 -6.86 -33.08 -5.62
C ASP A 343 -5.80 -33.05 -6.72
N GLU A 344 -5.44 -34.22 -7.26
CA GLU A 344 -4.43 -34.30 -8.31
C GLU A 344 -4.87 -33.63 -9.62
N GLU A 345 -6.16 -33.68 -9.94
CA GLU A 345 -6.72 -33.03 -11.13
C GLU A 345 -6.52 -31.52 -11.04
N LEU A 346 -6.89 -30.92 -9.91
CA LEU A 346 -6.72 -29.48 -9.70
C LEU A 346 -5.24 -29.03 -9.71
N VAL A 347 -4.32 -29.83 -9.16
CA VAL A 347 -2.87 -29.51 -9.26
C VAL A 347 -2.40 -29.48 -10.71
N ARG A 348 -2.89 -30.40 -11.54
CA ARG A 348 -2.52 -30.49 -12.96
C ARG A 348 -3.16 -29.36 -13.76
N ASP A 349 -4.41 -29.01 -13.46
CA ASP A 349 -5.15 -27.96 -14.15
C ASP A 349 -4.64 -26.56 -13.81
N ASN A 350 -4.23 -26.32 -12.55
CA ASN A 350 -3.58 -25.07 -12.14
C ASN A 350 -2.24 -24.85 -12.86
N ASP A 351 -1.56 -25.95 -13.27
CA ASP A 351 -0.29 -25.97 -14.02
C ASP A 351 0.73 -24.93 -13.53
N LEU A 352 0.94 -24.85 -12.22
CA LEU A 352 1.91 -23.93 -11.61
C LEU A 352 3.36 -24.13 -12.13
N PRO A 353 3.77 -25.33 -12.59
CA PRO A 353 5.03 -25.50 -13.32
C PRO A 353 5.12 -24.68 -14.62
N LEU A 354 4.02 -24.46 -15.34
CA LEU A 354 4.00 -23.58 -16.52
C LEU A 354 4.30 -22.13 -16.13
N CYS A 355 3.72 -21.66 -15.03
CA CYS A 355 4.02 -20.34 -14.47
C CYS A 355 5.52 -20.26 -14.08
N ALA A 356 6.01 -21.25 -13.33
CA ALA A 356 7.42 -21.34 -12.96
C ALA A 356 8.37 -21.32 -14.18
N ALA A 357 8.01 -22.01 -15.26
CA ALA A 357 8.81 -22.09 -16.48
C ALA A 357 8.86 -20.77 -17.27
N GLY A 358 7.85 -19.91 -17.12
CA GLY A 358 7.85 -18.55 -17.68
C GLY A 358 8.60 -17.53 -16.81
N ILE A 359 8.48 -17.68 -15.48
CA ILE A 359 9.19 -16.89 -14.45
C ILE A 359 10.70 -17.14 -14.51
N HIS A 360 11.10 -18.39 -14.72
CA HIS A 360 12.51 -18.81 -14.69
C HIS A 360 12.83 -19.71 -15.91
N PRO A 361 12.89 -19.13 -17.12
CA PRO A 361 13.04 -19.91 -18.35
C PRO A 361 14.40 -20.61 -18.48
N ASP A 362 15.42 -20.13 -17.77
CA ASP A 362 16.79 -20.67 -17.77
C ASP A 362 17.07 -21.58 -16.56
N ALA A 363 16.03 -21.95 -15.79
CA ALA A 363 16.15 -22.81 -14.61
C ALA A 363 16.76 -24.17 -14.92
N THR A 364 17.60 -24.69 -14.02
CA THR A 364 17.91 -26.13 -13.96
C THR A 364 16.65 -26.93 -13.55
N PRO A 365 16.62 -28.26 -13.73
CA PRO A 365 15.48 -29.08 -13.30
C PRO A 365 15.13 -28.87 -11.82
N GLU A 366 16.12 -28.85 -10.94
CA GLU A 366 15.93 -28.71 -9.49
C GLU A 366 15.42 -27.32 -9.11
N GLN A 367 15.88 -26.28 -9.82
CA GLN A 367 15.41 -24.92 -9.61
C GLN A 367 13.95 -24.77 -10.07
N LEU A 368 13.59 -25.35 -11.22
CA LEU A 368 12.23 -25.30 -11.72
C LEU A 368 11.27 -26.05 -10.79
N ASP A 369 11.68 -27.21 -10.27
CA ASP A 369 10.90 -27.96 -9.29
C ASP A 369 10.68 -27.16 -8.00
N LEU A 370 11.72 -26.47 -7.52
CA LEU A 370 11.62 -25.65 -6.32
C LEU A 370 10.70 -24.45 -6.52
N THR A 371 10.81 -23.73 -7.65
CA THR A 371 9.89 -22.63 -8.00
C THR A 371 8.46 -23.13 -8.12
N SER A 372 8.25 -24.27 -8.78
CA SER A 372 6.92 -24.88 -8.92
C SER A 372 6.30 -25.23 -7.57
N ALA A 373 7.09 -25.77 -6.64
CA ALA A 373 6.63 -26.13 -5.31
C ALA A 373 6.34 -24.91 -4.42
N TRP A 374 7.12 -23.82 -4.54
CA TRP A 374 6.80 -22.55 -3.87
C TRP A 374 5.50 -21.92 -4.36
N LEU A 375 5.28 -21.91 -5.68
CA LEU A 375 4.02 -21.45 -6.26
C LEU A 375 2.85 -22.33 -5.76
N ALA A 376 3.02 -23.66 -5.79
CA ALA A 376 2.03 -24.59 -5.27
C ALA A 376 1.69 -24.35 -3.80
N TRP A 377 2.69 -24.11 -2.96
CA TRP A 377 2.48 -23.79 -1.55
C TRP A 377 1.70 -22.49 -1.34
N GLY A 378 2.09 -21.42 -2.05
CA GLY A 378 1.44 -20.12 -1.96
C GLY A 378 -0.03 -20.19 -2.38
N THR A 379 -0.32 -20.74 -3.56
CA THR A 379 -1.68 -20.86 -4.08
C THR A 379 -2.54 -21.81 -3.25
N TRP A 380 -1.97 -22.91 -2.72
CA TRP A 380 -2.72 -23.79 -1.82
C TRP A 380 -3.07 -23.10 -0.51
N GLY A 381 -2.15 -22.30 0.05
CA GLY A 381 -2.41 -21.51 1.25
C GLY A 381 -3.52 -20.48 1.02
N ASP A 382 -3.46 -19.80 -0.12
CA ASP A 382 -4.46 -18.83 -0.57
C ASP A 382 -5.87 -19.44 -0.64
N ASP A 383 -6.02 -20.64 -1.23
CA ASP A 383 -7.30 -21.36 -1.26
C ASP A 383 -7.72 -21.90 0.12
N TYR A 384 -6.76 -22.34 0.94
CA TYR A 384 -7.03 -22.96 2.24
C TYR A 384 -7.64 -21.98 3.25
N TYR A 385 -7.15 -20.74 3.29
CA TYR A 385 -7.59 -19.75 4.28
C TYR A 385 -9.09 -19.42 4.22
N PRO A 386 -9.69 -19.02 3.08
CA PRO A 386 -11.12 -18.74 2.98
C PRO A 386 -11.96 -20.00 3.21
N LEU A 387 -11.52 -21.17 2.72
CA LEU A 387 -12.23 -22.44 2.91
C LEU A 387 -12.27 -22.86 4.39
N ARG A 388 -11.17 -22.66 5.12
CA ARG A 388 -11.03 -23.09 6.51
C ARG A 388 -11.57 -22.08 7.52
N PHE A 389 -11.28 -20.80 7.32
CA PHE A 389 -11.52 -19.75 8.31
C PHE A 389 -12.63 -18.79 7.87
N GLY A 390 -12.81 -18.55 6.57
CA GLY A 390 -13.79 -17.61 6.03
C GLY A 390 -15.23 -17.99 6.36
N ARG A 391 -15.63 -19.24 6.09
CA ARG A 391 -17.00 -19.73 6.37
C ARG A 391 -17.39 -19.67 7.84
N THR A 392 -16.47 -19.99 8.75
CA THR A 392 -16.71 -19.95 10.19
C THR A 392 -16.45 -18.58 10.80
N ARG A 393 -15.87 -17.64 10.03
CA ARG A 393 -15.37 -16.34 10.50
C ARG A 393 -14.39 -16.49 11.67
N ASP A 394 -13.56 -17.53 11.62
CA ASP A 394 -12.58 -17.84 12.67
C ASP A 394 -11.28 -17.06 12.46
N LEU A 395 -11.37 -15.73 12.59
CA LEU A 395 -10.22 -14.82 12.40
C LEU A 395 -9.13 -15.07 13.44
N ALA A 396 -9.50 -15.45 14.66
CA ALA A 396 -8.55 -15.78 15.72
C ALA A 396 -7.76 -17.06 15.37
N GLY A 397 -8.42 -18.10 14.87
CA GLY A 397 -7.78 -19.32 14.39
C GLY A 397 -6.86 -19.04 13.20
N ALA A 398 -7.30 -18.23 12.24
CA ALA A 398 -6.49 -17.83 11.09
C ALA A 398 -5.20 -17.10 11.52
N LYS A 399 -5.32 -16.19 12.49
CA LYS A 399 -4.18 -15.45 13.04
C LYS A 399 -3.17 -16.37 13.72
N VAL A 400 -3.63 -17.27 14.59
CA VAL A 400 -2.76 -18.26 15.25
C VAL A 400 -2.07 -19.15 14.22
N CYS A 401 -2.79 -19.57 13.16
CA CYS A 401 -2.20 -20.35 12.08
C CYS A 401 -1.09 -19.55 11.35
N THR A 402 -1.35 -18.29 11.03
CA THR A 402 -0.42 -17.39 10.34
C THR A 402 0.84 -17.13 11.16
N GLU A 403 0.70 -16.80 12.45
CA GLU A 403 1.83 -16.54 13.36
C GLU A 403 2.74 -17.77 13.51
N ARG A 404 2.18 -18.97 13.43
CA ARG A 404 2.95 -20.22 13.50
C ARG A 404 3.81 -20.47 12.26
N LEU A 405 3.44 -19.96 11.08
CA LEU A 405 4.22 -20.15 9.86
C LEU A 405 5.65 -19.62 10.01
N SER A 406 5.84 -18.52 10.73
CA SER A 406 7.15 -17.95 11.03
C SER A 406 8.09 -18.90 11.78
N LEU A 407 7.57 -19.89 12.52
CA LEU A 407 8.36 -20.89 13.24
C LEU A 407 9.02 -21.92 12.29
N PHE A 408 8.54 -22.01 11.05
CA PHE A 408 9.08 -22.90 10.01
C PHE A 408 10.03 -22.16 9.05
N MET A 409 10.35 -20.90 9.36
CA MET A 409 11.31 -20.08 8.61
C MET A 409 12.43 -19.56 9.53
N PRO A 410 13.22 -20.47 10.16
CA PRO A 410 14.33 -20.08 11.00
C PRO A 410 15.35 -19.24 10.22
N VAL A 411 15.78 -18.13 10.83
CA VAL A 411 16.69 -17.17 10.21
C VAL A 411 18.12 -17.48 10.63
N GLU A 412 18.33 -17.73 11.92
CA GLU A 412 19.64 -18.08 12.46
C GLU A 412 19.89 -19.59 12.35
N ASP A 413 21.15 -19.98 12.18
CA ASP A 413 21.52 -21.39 12.09
C ASP A 413 21.27 -22.11 13.43
N GLY A 414 20.63 -23.28 13.38
CA GLY A 414 20.36 -24.10 14.56
C GLY A 414 19.09 -23.75 15.34
N GLU A 415 18.30 -22.78 14.88
CA GLU A 415 16.95 -22.55 15.42
C GLU A 415 16.06 -23.79 15.18
N PRO A 416 15.41 -24.33 16.24
CA PRO A 416 14.59 -25.53 16.10
C PRO A 416 13.27 -25.20 15.42
N MET A 417 12.89 -26.00 14.41
CA MET A 417 11.53 -26.01 13.89
C MET A 417 10.66 -26.94 14.74
N PRO A 418 9.46 -26.51 15.17
CA PRO A 418 8.53 -27.41 15.85
C PRO A 418 8.02 -28.50 14.89
N PRO A 419 7.44 -29.60 15.40
CA PRO A 419 6.75 -30.56 14.55
C PRO A 419 5.58 -29.90 13.79
N PRO A 420 5.49 -30.06 12.45
CA PRO A 420 4.36 -29.54 11.68
C PRO A 420 3.03 -30.16 12.11
N ALA A 421 2.02 -29.32 12.31
CA ALA A 421 0.67 -29.72 12.68
C ALA A 421 -0.20 -30.09 11.47
N GLY A 422 0.17 -29.65 10.25
CA GLY A 422 -0.61 -29.86 9.04
C GLY A 422 0.21 -29.74 7.75
N PRO A 423 -0.42 -29.90 6.58
CA PRO A 423 0.26 -29.90 5.30
C PRO A 423 0.89 -28.54 4.96
N LEU A 424 0.23 -27.41 5.31
CA LEU A 424 0.76 -26.06 5.11
C LEU A 424 2.10 -25.83 5.83
N GLU A 425 2.18 -26.22 7.11
CA GLU A 425 3.39 -26.11 7.92
C GLU A 425 4.48 -27.08 7.43
N ARG A 426 4.10 -28.31 7.05
CA ARG A 426 5.04 -29.35 6.59
C ARG A 426 5.72 -28.97 5.29
N SER A 427 4.94 -28.49 4.32
CA SER A 427 5.44 -28.04 3.03
C SER A 427 6.29 -26.79 3.16
N LEU A 428 5.92 -25.83 4.01
CA LEU A 428 6.76 -24.66 4.30
C LEU A 428 8.12 -25.06 4.89
N ALA A 429 8.14 -26.02 5.83
CA ALA A 429 9.38 -26.52 6.42
C ALA A 429 10.30 -27.18 5.38
N ASP A 430 9.74 -28.00 4.48
CA ASP A 430 10.48 -28.61 3.36
C ASP A 430 11.07 -27.53 2.45
N LEU A 431 10.23 -26.62 1.97
CA LEU A 431 10.61 -25.55 1.05
C LEU A 431 11.67 -24.63 1.65
N TRP A 432 11.49 -24.22 2.91
CA TRP A 432 12.46 -23.38 3.61
C TRP A 432 13.82 -24.08 3.71
N SER A 433 13.85 -25.36 4.11
CA SER A 433 15.10 -26.11 4.23
C SER A 433 15.87 -26.21 2.91
N ARG A 434 15.16 -26.38 1.79
CA ARG A 434 15.71 -26.49 0.43
C ARG A 434 16.15 -25.14 -0.16
N THR A 435 15.56 -24.04 0.32
CA THR A 435 15.75 -22.70 -0.25
C THR A 435 16.71 -21.84 0.57
N ALA A 436 16.53 -21.81 1.88
CA ALA A 436 17.20 -20.87 2.78
C ALA A 436 18.60 -21.32 3.20
N GLY A 437 18.92 -22.62 3.12
CA GLY A 437 20.22 -23.16 3.53
C GLY A 437 21.42 -22.39 2.96
N PRO A 438 21.51 -22.17 1.63
CA PRO A 438 22.59 -21.42 1.00
C PRO A 438 22.56 -19.89 1.21
N MET A 439 21.47 -19.35 1.74
CA MET A 439 21.30 -17.90 1.88
C MET A 439 22.06 -17.36 3.10
N SER A 440 22.64 -16.16 2.96
CA SER A 440 23.07 -15.38 4.12
C SER A 440 21.87 -15.04 5.03
N VAL A 441 22.12 -14.82 6.32
CA VAL A 441 21.09 -14.39 7.30
C VAL A 441 20.28 -13.18 6.80
N ALA A 442 20.93 -12.18 6.20
CA ALA A 442 20.23 -11.01 5.66
C ALA A 442 19.24 -11.37 4.53
N LYS A 443 19.60 -12.32 3.66
CA LYS A 443 18.72 -12.81 2.59
C LYS A 443 17.58 -13.66 3.14
N ARG A 444 17.85 -14.51 4.14
CA ARG A 444 16.80 -15.26 4.85
C ARG A 444 15.77 -14.33 5.47
N ARG A 445 16.21 -13.25 6.14
CA ARG A 445 15.29 -12.24 6.69
C ARG A 445 14.40 -11.61 5.62
N ARG A 446 14.96 -11.24 4.46
CA ARG A 446 14.18 -10.65 3.36
C ARG A 446 13.18 -11.66 2.77
N PHE A 447 13.61 -12.88 2.54
CA PHE A 447 12.76 -13.92 1.96
C PHE A 447 11.63 -14.32 2.92
N ARG A 448 11.94 -14.48 4.21
CA ARG A 448 10.95 -14.66 5.27
C ARG A 448 9.95 -13.50 5.31
N ALA A 449 10.42 -12.25 5.24
CA ALA A 449 9.53 -11.08 5.26
C ALA A 449 8.56 -11.05 4.07
N ALA A 450 8.99 -11.49 2.88
CA ALA A 450 8.11 -11.61 1.71
C ALA A 450 6.98 -12.63 1.96
N ILE A 451 7.31 -13.77 2.56
CA ILE A 451 6.33 -14.82 2.90
C ILE A 451 5.40 -14.36 4.02
N GLU A 452 5.94 -13.73 5.08
CA GLU A 452 5.14 -13.18 6.18
C GLU A 452 4.19 -12.08 5.69
N THR A 453 4.62 -11.26 4.73
CA THR A 453 3.79 -10.19 4.13
C THR A 453 2.61 -10.78 3.34
N MET A 454 2.86 -11.81 2.53
CA MET A 454 1.82 -12.54 1.81
C MET A 454 0.86 -13.24 2.79
N ALA A 455 1.38 -13.98 3.76
CA ALA A 455 0.53 -14.71 4.72
C ALA A 455 -0.31 -13.78 5.61
N ALA A 456 0.23 -12.61 5.99
CA ALA A 456 -0.53 -11.59 6.71
C ALA A 456 -1.64 -10.96 5.84
N SER A 457 -1.49 -10.96 4.51
CA SER A 457 -2.50 -10.41 3.61
C SER A 457 -3.73 -11.32 3.46
N TRP A 458 -3.61 -12.63 3.65
CA TRP A 458 -4.77 -13.53 3.75
C TRP A 458 -5.67 -13.19 4.94
N LEU A 459 -5.10 -12.73 6.06
CA LEU A 459 -5.89 -12.25 7.20
C LEU A 459 -6.71 -11.00 6.86
N TRP A 460 -6.16 -10.13 6.01
CA TRP A 460 -6.86 -8.95 5.53
C TRP A 460 -8.03 -9.30 4.60
N GLU A 461 -7.85 -10.29 3.71
CA GLU A 461 -8.95 -10.79 2.86
C GLU A 461 -10.06 -11.42 3.70
N LEU A 462 -9.70 -12.22 4.71
CA LEU A 462 -10.66 -12.81 5.64
C LEU A 462 -11.43 -11.76 6.45
N ASP A 463 -10.78 -10.67 6.86
CA ASP A 463 -11.44 -9.56 7.56
C ASP A 463 -12.45 -8.84 6.64
N ASN A 464 -12.06 -8.55 5.40
CA ASN A 464 -12.98 -7.99 4.39
C ASN A 464 -14.18 -8.91 4.15
N GLN A 465 -13.96 -10.22 4.00
CA GLN A 465 -15.02 -11.20 3.84
C GLN A 465 -15.95 -11.25 5.06
N ALA A 466 -15.38 -11.24 6.28
CA ALA A 466 -16.15 -11.26 7.52
C ALA A 466 -17.07 -10.03 7.67
N GLN A 467 -16.62 -8.89 7.16
CA GLN A 467 -17.34 -7.62 7.17
C GLN A 467 -18.26 -7.42 5.95
N ASN A 468 -18.22 -8.32 4.96
CA ASN A 468 -18.85 -8.14 3.64
C ASN A 468 -18.42 -6.83 2.97
N ARG A 469 -17.12 -6.52 3.03
CA ARG A 469 -16.57 -5.23 2.61
C ARG A 469 -15.76 -5.38 1.33
N ILE A 470 -16.16 -4.65 0.30
CA ILE A 470 -15.30 -4.38 -0.86
C ILE A 470 -14.30 -3.29 -0.43
N PRO A 471 -12.99 -3.56 -0.44
CA PRO A 471 -11.97 -2.57 -0.13
C PRO A 471 -12.01 -1.43 -1.15
N ASP A 472 -11.62 -0.23 -0.74
CA ASP A 472 -11.54 0.87 -1.71
C ASP A 472 -10.40 0.62 -2.72
N PRO A 473 -10.46 1.23 -3.93
CA PRO A 473 -9.52 0.89 -5.00
C PRO A 473 -8.05 1.08 -4.65
N VAL A 474 -7.70 2.04 -3.77
CA VAL A 474 -6.30 2.28 -3.42
C VAL A 474 -5.79 1.29 -2.38
N ASP A 475 -6.58 1.01 -1.33
CA ASP A 475 -6.24 -0.07 -0.38
C ASP A 475 -6.20 -1.43 -1.10
N TYR A 476 -7.11 -1.66 -2.06
CA TYR A 476 -7.13 -2.85 -2.88
C TYR A 476 -5.85 -3.04 -3.68
N VAL A 477 -5.44 -2.08 -4.53
CA VAL A 477 -4.23 -2.23 -5.37
C VAL A 477 -2.98 -2.52 -4.53
N GLU A 478 -2.84 -1.85 -3.38
CA GLU A 478 -1.70 -2.07 -2.49
C GLU A 478 -1.70 -3.44 -1.81
N MET A 479 -2.86 -3.85 -1.31
CA MET A 479 -3.01 -5.17 -0.68
C MET A 479 -2.92 -6.27 -1.72
N ARG A 480 -3.38 -6.02 -2.95
CA ARG A 480 -3.38 -6.99 -4.04
C ARG A 480 -1.97 -7.41 -4.42
N ARG A 481 -0.98 -6.49 -4.43
CA ARG A 481 0.44 -6.85 -4.61
C ARG A 481 0.90 -7.88 -3.57
N ARG A 482 0.38 -7.80 -2.34
CA ARG A 482 0.71 -8.69 -1.21
C ARG A 482 -0.07 -10.00 -1.27
N THR A 483 -1.37 -9.97 -1.54
CA THR A 483 -2.21 -11.17 -1.65
C THR A 483 -1.82 -12.02 -2.84
N PHE A 484 -1.43 -11.38 -3.96
CA PHE A 484 -0.82 -12.07 -5.10
C PHE A 484 0.54 -12.72 -4.77
N GLY A 485 1.19 -12.35 -3.67
CA GLY A 485 2.52 -12.84 -3.33
C GLY A 485 3.62 -12.31 -4.27
N SER A 486 3.50 -11.07 -4.75
CA SER A 486 4.40 -10.51 -5.76
C SER A 486 5.87 -10.52 -5.30
N ASP A 487 6.13 -10.16 -4.05
CA ASP A 487 7.49 -10.15 -3.47
C ASP A 487 8.10 -11.56 -3.41
N LEU A 488 7.29 -12.57 -3.06
CA LEU A 488 7.69 -13.97 -3.07
C LEU A 488 8.03 -14.39 -4.51
N THR A 489 7.11 -14.18 -5.45
CA THR A 489 7.24 -14.60 -6.85
C THR A 489 8.44 -13.96 -7.55
N MET A 490 8.64 -12.64 -7.38
CA MET A 490 9.83 -11.93 -7.87
C MET A 490 11.12 -12.45 -7.24
N SER A 491 11.08 -12.86 -5.97
CA SER A 491 12.24 -13.45 -5.29
C SER A 491 12.60 -14.83 -5.83
N LEU A 492 11.62 -15.63 -6.31
CA LEU A 492 11.86 -16.94 -6.89
C LEU A 492 12.73 -16.87 -8.16
N CYS A 493 12.50 -15.89 -9.05
CA CYS A 493 13.38 -15.64 -10.21
C CYS A 493 14.84 -15.43 -9.82
N ARG A 494 15.07 -14.85 -8.64
CA ARG A 494 16.40 -14.41 -8.18
C ARG A 494 17.14 -15.47 -7.38
N LEU A 495 16.48 -16.57 -6.98
CA LEU A 495 17.13 -17.67 -6.26
C LEU A 495 18.34 -18.23 -7.03
N ALA A 496 18.30 -18.21 -8.36
CA ALA A 496 19.38 -18.67 -9.24
C ALA A 496 20.42 -17.60 -9.60
N HIS A 497 20.14 -16.32 -9.35
CA HIS A 497 21.01 -15.19 -9.72
C HIS A 497 21.32 -14.29 -8.50
N PRO A 498 21.91 -14.83 -7.43
CA PRO A 498 22.22 -14.02 -6.25
C PRO A 498 23.22 -12.91 -6.60
N ASP A 499 22.93 -11.70 -6.12
CA ASP A 499 23.87 -10.56 -6.04
C ASP A 499 24.29 -9.88 -7.36
N THR A 500 23.44 -9.91 -8.39
CA THR A 500 23.71 -9.21 -9.65
C THR A 500 23.42 -7.70 -9.61
N ILE A 501 22.57 -7.23 -8.69
CA ILE A 501 22.20 -5.80 -8.57
C ILE A 501 22.70 -5.23 -7.23
N PRO A 502 23.49 -4.14 -7.23
CA PRO A 502 23.91 -3.48 -6.00
C PRO A 502 22.72 -2.98 -5.17
N GLU A 503 22.78 -3.13 -3.84
CA GLU A 503 21.68 -2.79 -2.92
C GLU A 503 21.18 -1.34 -3.07
N GLY A 504 22.09 -0.38 -3.29
CA GLY A 504 21.72 1.02 -3.49
C GLY A 504 20.89 1.25 -4.76
N VAL A 505 21.16 0.48 -5.82
CA VAL A 505 20.35 0.50 -7.06
C VAL A 505 19.03 -0.20 -6.83
N TYR A 506 19.05 -1.34 -6.14
CA TYR A 506 17.86 -2.11 -5.82
C TYR A 506 16.83 -1.29 -5.03
N ARG A 507 17.30 -0.45 -4.09
CA ARG A 507 16.44 0.42 -3.28
C ARG A 507 16.03 1.73 -3.96
N SER A 508 16.52 1.99 -5.17
CA SER A 508 16.23 3.24 -5.88
C SER A 508 14.75 3.35 -6.26
N GLY A 509 14.25 4.59 -6.35
CA GLY A 509 12.89 4.87 -6.80
C GLY A 509 12.54 4.19 -8.13
N PRO A 510 13.37 4.32 -9.19
CA PRO A 510 13.11 3.66 -10.48
C PRO A 510 12.99 2.13 -10.39
N MET A 511 13.81 1.47 -9.56
CA MET A 511 13.73 0.01 -9.41
C MET A 511 12.44 -0.41 -8.70
N LYS A 512 12.07 0.30 -7.64
CA LYS A 512 10.79 0.05 -6.94
C LYS A 512 9.60 0.29 -7.86
N SER A 513 9.60 1.37 -8.64
CA SER A 513 8.54 1.65 -9.62
C SER A 513 8.45 0.54 -10.69
N LEU A 514 9.58 -0.03 -11.11
CA LEU A 514 9.60 -1.15 -12.05
C LEU A 514 9.01 -2.43 -11.44
N GLU A 515 9.41 -2.79 -10.21
CA GLU A 515 8.86 -3.95 -9.50
C GLU A 515 7.35 -3.79 -9.25
N ASN A 516 6.92 -2.60 -8.83
CA ASN A 516 5.50 -2.29 -8.66
C ASN A 516 4.71 -2.41 -9.96
N ALA A 517 5.20 -1.86 -11.06
CA ALA A 517 4.52 -1.94 -12.35
C ALA A 517 4.39 -3.40 -12.85
N ALA A 518 5.41 -4.23 -12.62
CA ALA A 518 5.36 -5.64 -12.95
C ALA A 518 4.33 -6.39 -12.08
N ALA A 519 4.29 -6.09 -10.78
CA ALA A 519 3.31 -6.65 -9.85
C ALA A 519 1.87 -6.22 -10.23
N ASP A 520 1.65 -4.93 -10.47
CA ASP A 520 0.34 -4.38 -10.83
C ASP A 520 -0.21 -5.00 -12.11
N TYR A 521 0.63 -5.17 -13.15
CA TYR A 521 0.21 -5.82 -14.38
C TYR A 521 -0.23 -7.27 -14.13
N ALA A 522 0.55 -8.04 -13.37
CA ALA A 522 0.22 -9.44 -13.06
C ALA A 522 -1.07 -9.56 -12.22
N CYS A 523 -1.24 -8.68 -11.23
CA CYS A 523 -2.42 -8.62 -10.38
C CYS A 523 -3.68 -8.29 -11.19
N LEU A 524 -3.66 -7.18 -11.95
CA LEU A 524 -4.81 -6.75 -12.75
C LEU A 524 -5.17 -7.77 -13.84
N LEU A 525 -4.16 -8.41 -14.45
CA LEU A 525 -4.41 -9.48 -15.40
C LEU A 525 -5.13 -10.64 -14.71
N ASN A 526 -4.63 -11.06 -13.54
CA ASN A 526 -5.26 -12.13 -12.77
C ASN A 526 -6.71 -11.78 -12.43
N ASP A 527 -6.99 -10.57 -11.95
CA ASP A 527 -8.34 -10.13 -11.59
C ASP A 527 -9.33 -10.28 -12.77
N VAL A 528 -8.90 -9.97 -14.00
CA VAL A 528 -9.78 -10.13 -15.19
C VAL A 528 -10.05 -11.60 -15.52
N PHE A 529 -9.06 -12.48 -15.35
CA PHE A 529 -9.21 -13.92 -15.60
C PHE A 529 -9.92 -14.65 -14.45
N SER A 530 -9.77 -14.19 -13.22
CA SER A 530 -10.31 -14.83 -12.02
C SER A 530 -11.66 -14.28 -11.60
N TYR A 531 -12.08 -13.10 -12.08
CA TYR A 531 -13.33 -12.44 -11.68
C TYR A 531 -14.54 -13.37 -11.59
N GLN A 532 -14.80 -14.18 -12.64
CA GLN A 532 -15.93 -15.10 -12.62
C GLN A 532 -15.75 -16.22 -11.57
N LYS A 533 -14.54 -16.77 -11.44
CA LYS A 533 -14.23 -17.80 -10.44
C LYS A 533 -14.48 -17.25 -9.03
N GLU A 534 -13.86 -16.13 -8.72
CA GLU A 534 -13.89 -15.51 -7.40
C GLU A 534 -15.32 -15.12 -7.02
N ILE A 535 -16.03 -14.39 -7.88
CA ILE A 535 -17.36 -13.87 -7.54
C ILE A 535 -18.45 -14.97 -7.54
N GLU A 536 -18.43 -15.92 -8.48
CA GLU A 536 -19.51 -16.94 -8.56
C GLU A 536 -19.31 -18.09 -7.57
N TYR A 537 -18.06 -18.47 -7.25
CA TYR A 537 -17.76 -19.71 -6.52
C TYR A 537 -17.09 -19.49 -5.16
N GLU A 538 -16.34 -18.41 -4.98
CA GLU A 538 -15.59 -18.15 -3.75
C GLU A 538 -16.30 -17.14 -2.84
N GLY A 539 -17.08 -16.25 -3.44
CA GLY A 539 -17.99 -15.30 -2.76
C GLY A 539 -17.28 -14.02 -2.40
#